data_AF-A0A839SNX8-F1
#
_entry.id   AF-A0A839SNX8-F1
#
_cell.length_a   1.000
_cell.length_b   1.000
_cell.length_c   1.000
_cell.angle_alpha   90.00
_cell.angle_beta   90.00
_cell.angle_gamma   90.00
#
_symmetry.space_group_name_H-M   'P 1'
#
loop_
_entity.id
_entity.type
_entity.pdbx_description
1 polymer ?
#
loop_
_entity_poly.entity_id
_entity_poly.type
_entity_poly.pdbx_seq_one_letter_code
_entity_poly.pdbx_strand_id
1 'polypeptide(L)'
;MTKRSPFRYFKTSPEIIRLAVMMYVRFPLSLRNVEDLLHERGIDISHETVRFWWQRFGPMFASEIRKRRIQSMRSSLWRWHLDEVFVKINGGYCQKKLL
;
A
#
# COMPACT_ATOMS: atom_id res chain seq x y z
N MET A 1 15.39 -6.25 -23.73
CA MET A 1 15.85 -5.11 -22.90
C MET A 1 16.08 -5.61 -21.48
N THR A 2 17.32 -5.68 -21.02
CA THR A 2 17.64 -6.07 -19.63
C THR A 2 17.10 -4.99 -18.68
N LYS A 3 16.09 -5.33 -17.87
CA LYS A 3 15.54 -4.38 -16.88
C LYS A 3 16.65 -4.07 -15.87
N ARG A 4 17.13 -2.83 -15.86
CA ARG A 4 18.06 -2.36 -14.82
C ARG A 4 17.35 -2.47 -13.47
N SER A 5 17.97 -3.12 -12.49
CA SER A 5 17.41 -3.27 -11.16
C SER A 5 17.29 -1.87 -10.50
N PRO A 6 16.11 -1.48 -9.97
CA PRO A 6 15.91 -0.18 -9.33
C PRO A 6 16.80 0.05 -8.09
N PHE A 7 17.35 -1.05 -7.55
CA PHE A 7 18.12 -1.11 -6.32
C PHE A 7 19.64 -1.09 -6.54
N ARG A 8 20.13 -0.94 -7.78
CA ARG A 8 21.55 -1.14 -8.15
C ARG A 8 22.56 -0.25 -7.40
N TYR A 9 22.11 0.85 -6.80
CA TYR A 9 22.98 1.82 -6.11
C TYR A 9 22.84 1.80 -4.58
N PHE A 10 22.04 0.89 -4.03
CA PHE A 10 21.82 0.81 -2.59
C PHE A 10 22.76 -0.21 -1.95
N LYS A 11 23.39 0.18 -0.83
CA LYS A 11 24.19 -0.73 0.00
C LYS A 11 23.30 -1.68 0.82
N THR A 12 22.05 -1.29 1.06
CA THR A 12 21.05 -2.10 1.76
C THR A 12 20.44 -3.14 0.84
N SER A 13 20.15 -4.34 1.37
CA SER A 13 19.50 -5.39 0.59
C SER A 13 18.16 -4.87 0.03
N PRO A 14 17.86 -5.14 -1.26
CA PRO A 14 16.57 -4.84 -1.85
C PRO A 14 15.37 -5.40 -1.07
N GLU A 15 15.57 -6.49 -0.33
CA GLU A 15 14.54 -7.12 0.50
C GLU A 15 14.17 -6.26 1.70
N ILE A 16 15.17 -5.66 2.36
CA ILE A 16 14.96 -4.76 3.50
C ILE A 16 14.23 -3.50 3.04
N ILE A 17 14.63 -2.92 1.90
CA ILE A 17 13.98 -1.76 1.31
C ILE A 17 12.50 -2.07 1.00
N ARG A 18 12.24 -3.23 0.38
CA ARG A 18 10.87 -3.69 0.10
C ARG A 18 10.08 -3.84 1.39
N LEU A 19 10.65 -4.50 2.40
CA LEU A 19 9.99 -4.75 3.68
C LEU A 19 9.58 -3.44 4.36
N ALA A 20 10.52 -2.51 4.51
CA ALA A 20 10.29 -1.21 5.14
C ALA A 20 9.18 -0.41 4.42
N VAL A 21 9.28 -0.29 3.09
CA VAL A 21 8.29 0.44 2.28
C VAL A 21 6.93 -0.26 2.32
N MET A 22 6.89 -1.60 2.27
CA MET A 22 5.65 -2.35 2.34
C MET A 22 4.98 -2.26 3.70
N MET A 23 5.74 -2.24 4.79
CA MET A 23 5.20 -2.04 6.15
C MET A 23 4.52 -0.67 6.27
N TYR A 24 5.16 0.38 5.74
CA TYR A 24 4.59 1.72 5.70
C TYR A 24 3.33 1.83 4.82
N VAL A 25 3.28 1.13 3.69
CA VAL A 25 2.14 1.20 2.75
C VAL A 25 0.95 0.34 3.18
N ARG A 26 1.20 -0.85 3.75
CA ARG A 26 0.13 -1.79 4.12
C ARG A 26 -0.51 -1.50 5.46
N PHE A 27 0.26 -0.98 6.41
CA PHE A 27 -0.21 -0.75 7.76
C PHE A 27 -0.18 0.74 8.08
N PRO A 28 -1.12 1.26 8.89
CA PRO A 28 -1.14 2.66 9.31
C PRO A 28 -0.07 2.92 10.40
N LEU A 29 1.20 2.62 10.08
CA LEU A 29 2.33 2.78 10.98
C LEU A 29 2.99 4.15 10.79
N SER A 30 3.45 4.74 11.88
CA SER A 30 4.34 5.89 11.83
C SER A 30 5.73 5.47 11.32
N LEU A 31 6.50 6.39 10.75
CA LEU A 31 7.86 6.08 10.29
C LEU A 31 8.78 5.62 11.45
N ARG A 32 8.56 6.13 12.67
CA ARG A 32 9.29 5.70 13.88
C ARG A 32 8.95 4.27 14.27
N ASN A 33 7.68 3.89 14.20
CA ASN A 33 7.27 2.52 14.49
C ASN A 33 7.90 1.54 13.48
N VAL A 34 8.09 1.95 12.22
CA VAL A 34 8.77 1.13 11.21
C VAL A 34 10.26 1.00 11.53
N GLU A 35 10.91 2.07 11.98
CA GLU A 35 12.29 2.05 12.49
C GLU A 35 12.43 1.08 13.68
N ASP A 36 11.56 1.18 14.69
CA ASP A 36 11.59 0.31 15.86
C ASP A 36 11.43 -1.18 15.47
N LEU A 37 10.50 -1.50 14.58
CA LEU A 37 10.28 -2.87 14.08
C LEU A 37 11.46 -3.43 13.25
N LEU A 38 12.21 -2.56 12.58
CA LEU A 38 13.43 -2.96 11.87
C LEU A 38 14.57 -3.15 12.86
N HIS A 39 14.63 -2.32 13.91
CA HIS A 39 15.62 -2.41 14.97
C HIS A 39 15.45 -3.70 15.79
N GLU A 40 14.21 -4.11 16.10
CA GLU A 40 13.91 -5.42 16.72
C GLU A 40 14.45 -6.61 15.90
N ARG A 41 14.56 -6.45 14.58
CA ARG A 41 15.14 -7.46 13.66
C ARG A 41 16.65 -7.35 13.52
N GLY A 42 17.31 -6.49 14.31
CA GLY A 42 18.74 -6.23 14.24
C GLY A 42 19.16 -5.35 13.06
N ILE A 43 18.22 -4.62 12.46
CA ILE A 43 18.47 -3.75 11.32
C ILE A 43 18.41 -2.30 11.79
N ASP A 44 19.57 -1.69 12.00
CA ASP A 44 19.69 -0.29 12.41
C ASP A 44 19.52 0.67 11.22
N ILE A 45 18.34 1.29 11.12
CA ILE A 45 17.98 2.22 10.05
C ILE A 45 17.13 3.36 10.63
N SER A 46 17.53 4.61 10.34
CA SER A 46 16.73 5.78 10.72
C SER A 46 15.41 5.89 9.95
N HIS A 47 14.36 6.40 10.60
CA HIS A 47 13.08 6.70 9.94
C HIS A 47 13.21 7.65 8.73
N GLU A 48 14.23 8.50 8.68
CA GLU A 48 14.52 9.34 7.51
C GLU A 48 14.91 8.52 6.28
N THR A 49 15.64 7.43 6.48
CA THR A 49 16.00 6.50 5.41
C THR A 49 14.76 5.80 4.86
N VAL A 50 13.84 5.40 5.75
CA VAL A 50 12.53 4.84 5.36
C VAL A 50 11.72 5.87 4.56
N ARG A 51 11.72 7.14 4.99
CA ARG A 51 11.06 8.24 4.28
C ARG A 51 11.64 8.45 2.88
N PHE A 52 12.96 8.41 2.74
CA PHE A 52 13.65 8.52 1.45
C PHE A 52 13.29 7.36 0.51
N TRP A 53 13.27 6.13 1.02
CA TRP A 53 12.86 4.96 0.24
C TRP A 53 11.39 5.03 -0.19
N TRP A 54 10.50 5.48 0.70
CA TRP A 54 9.10 5.72 0.36
C TRP A 54 8.98 6.77 -0.76
N GLN A 55 9.67 7.91 -0.66
CA GLN A 55 9.59 8.96 -1.67
C GLN A 55 10.09 8.48 -3.05
N ARG A 56 11.13 7.63 -3.06
CA ARG A 56 11.73 7.13 -4.29
C ARG A 56 10.98 5.96 -4.92
N PHE A 57 10.55 5.00 -4.11
CA PHE A 57 9.97 3.74 -4.58
C PHE A 57 8.46 3.63 -4.37
N GLY A 58 7.86 4.52 -3.59
CA GLY A 58 6.43 4.53 -3.28
C GLY A 58 5.54 4.43 -4.52
N PRO A 59 5.74 5.25 -5.57
CA PRO A 59 4.96 5.15 -6.81
C PRO A 59 5.08 3.77 -7.49
N MET A 60 6.29 3.19 -7.48
CA MET A 60 6.53 1.87 -8.05
C MET A 60 5.75 0.79 -7.30
N PHE A 61 5.87 0.74 -5.97
CA PHE A 61 5.16 -0.24 -5.14
C PHE A 61 3.65 -0.05 -5.16
N ALA A 62 3.17 1.20 -5.09
CA ALA A 62 1.74 1.51 -5.19
C ALA A 62 1.16 1.04 -6.53
N SER A 63 1.89 1.24 -7.64
CA SER A 63 1.47 0.77 -8.96
C SER A 63 1.39 -0.76 -9.04
N GLU A 64 2.34 -1.46 -8.43
CA GLU A 64 2.40 -2.92 -8.39
C GLU A 64 1.27 -3.50 -7.55
N ILE A 65 1.02 -2.94 -6.36
CA ILE A 65 -0.10 -3.33 -5.48
C ILE A 65 -1.43 -3.12 -6.19
N ARG A 66 -1.61 -1.97 -6.85
CA ARG A 66 -2.84 -1.66 -7.60
C ARG A 66 -3.04 -2.65 -8.76
N LYS A 67 -1.98 -2.95 -9.52
CA LYS A 67 -2.03 -3.96 -10.60
C LYS A 67 -2.43 -5.33 -10.08
N ARG A 68 -1.84 -5.79 -8.98
CA ARG A 68 -2.19 -7.07 -8.35
C ARG A 68 -3.64 -7.09 -7.87
N ARG A 69 -4.13 -6.01 -7.26
CA ARG A 69 -5.54 -5.89 -6.85
C ARG A 69 -6.47 -5.99 -8.06
N ILE A 70 -6.19 -5.26 -9.14
CA ILE A 70 -7.01 -5.28 -10.37
C ILE A 70 -6.98 -6.67 -11.02
N GLN A 71 -5.82 -7.33 -11.08
CA GLN A 71 -5.71 -8.68 -11.64
C GLN A 71 -6.48 -9.70 -10.80
N SER A 72 -6.36 -9.63 -9.47
CA SER A 72 -7.13 -10.47 -8.55
C SER A 72 -8.63 -10.25 -8.73
N MET A 73 -9.07 -8.99 -8.84
CA MET A 73 -10.47 -8.65 -9.13
C MET A 73 -10.95 -9.17 -10.49
N ARG A 74 -10.09 -9.15 -11.51
CA ARG A 74 -10.42 -9.69 -12.85
C ARG A 74 -10.51 -11.22 -12.87
N SER A 75 -9.73 -11.90 -12.05
CA SER A 75 -9.74 -13.36 -11.93
C SER A 75 -10.86 -13.87 -11.03
N SER A 76 -11.41 -13.01 -10.19
CA SER A 76 -12.48 -13.35 -9.26
C SER A 76 -13.82 -13.01 -9.92
N LEU A 77 -14.72 -13.98 -10.03
CA LEU A 77 -16.11 -13.87 -10.55
C LEU A 77 -17.02 -12.92 -9.70
N TRP A 78 -16.43 -11.92 -9.06
CA TRP A 78 -17.09 -11.00 -8.15
C TRP A 78 -17.79 -9.90 -8.95
N ARG A 79 -19.08 -10.13 -9.20
CA ARG A 79 -20.05 -9.05 -9.41
C ARG A 79 -20.01 -8.15 -8.18
N TRP A 80 -19.57 -6.90 -8.37
CA TRP A 80 -19.77 -5.85 -7.37
C TRP A 80 -21.27 -5.62 -7.25
N HIS A 81 -21.85 -6.01 -6.11
CA HIS A 81 -23.20 -5.58 -5.75
C HIS A 81 -23.02 -4.26 -5.01
N LEU A 82 -23.31 -3.15 -5.71
CA LEU A 82 -23.45 -1.86 -5.06
C LEU A 82 -24.83 -1.88 -4.40
N ASP A 83 -24.89 -2.23 -3.11
CA ASP A 83 -26.15 -2.23 -2.36
C ASP A 83 -26.59 -0.79 -2.11
N GLU A 84 -27.29 -0.19 -3.09
CA GLU A 84 -28.01 1.06 -2.86
C GLU A 84 -29.21 0.79 -1.95
N VAL A 85 -29.11 1.24 -0.69
CA VAL A 85 -30.20 1.13 0.28
C VAL A 85 -31.06 2.38 0.22
N PHE A 86 -32.28 2.27 -0.32
CA PHE A 86 -33.29 3.32 -0.26
C PHE A 86 -34.01 3.27 1.09
N VAL A 87 -33.83 4.29 1.93
CA VAL A 87 -34.56 4.42 3.20
C VAL A 87 -35.72 5.39 2.99
N LYS A 88 -36.95 4.93 3.19
CA LYS A 88 -38.16 5.74 3.10
C LYS A 88 -38.37 6.50 4.41
N ILE A 89 -38.35 7.83 4.37
CA ILE A 89 -38.61 8.68 5.53
C ILE A 89 -39.78 9.60 5.17
N ASN A 90 -40.86 9.54 5.97
CA ASN A 90 -42.03 10.42 5.90
C ASN A 90 -42.60 10.68 4.49
N GLY A 91 -42.86 9.60 3.74
CA GLY A 91 -43.55 9.67 2.45
C GLY A 91 -42.70 10.05 1.24
N GLY A 92 -41.45 10.46 1.43
CA GLY A 92 -40.47 10.67 0.36
C GLY A 92 -39.42 9.56 0.29
N TYR A 93 -38.97 9.23 -0.93
CA TYR A 93 -37.79 8.38 -1.13
C TYR A 93 -36.55 9.28 -1.12
N CYS A 94 -35.67 9.11 -0.14
CA CYS A 94 -34.34 9.72 -0.16
C CYS A 94 -33.33 8.66 -0.57
N GLN A 95 -32.65 8.87 -1.71
CA GLN A 95 -31.53 8.04 -2.10
C GLN A 95 -30.33 8.41 -1.21
N LYS A 96 -30.03 7.56 -0.24
CA LYS A 96 -28.82 7.72 0.57
C LYS A 96 -27.65 7.15 -0.22
N LYS A 97 -26.96 8.00 -0.97
CA LYS A 97 -25.66 7.64 -1.52
C LYS A 97 -24.68 7.56 -0.35
N LEU A 98 -24.43 6.35 0.13
CA LEU A 98 -23.34 6.07 1.07
C LEU A 98 -22.02 6.40 0.33
N LEU A 99 -21.55 7.62 0.52
CA LEU A 99 -20.15 8.00 0.34
C LEU A 99 -19.47 7.93 1.71
#